data_AF-A0A7L4MJ24-F1
#
_entry.id   AF-A0A7L4MJ24-F1
#
_cell.length_a   1.000
_cell.length_b   1.000
_cell.length_c   1.000
_cell.angle_alpha   90.00
_cell.angle_beta   90.00
_cell.angle_gamma   90.00
#
_symmetry.space_group_name_H-M   'P 1'
#
loop_
_entity.id
_entity.type
_entity.pdbx_description
1 polymer ?
#
loop_
_entity_poly.entity_id
_entity_poly.type
_entity_poly.pdbx_seq_one_letter_code
_entity_poly.pdbx_strand_id
1 'polypeptide(L)'
;VSRHLVRPLIRMSLALQYQVQGLTSLLLQKDAEIEDYRESGATLSRDRLRTEPFQEETFQQNFMAESLPQICDGGEGQAFASALQQLYTAVTQQEAKQARKRQRSEDAEDPALAAETAGHSHTPPPSQENETASSSEGTTPVASPAPKPRLPAAKAKPKKVKGLFS
;
A
#
# COMPACT_ATOMS: atom_id res chain seq x y z
N VAL A 1 -31.22 -5.62 -0.39
CA VAL A 1 -30.18 -6.34 0.38
C VAL A 1 -28.78 -6.23 -0.25
N SER A 2 -28.57 -6.48 -1.55
CA SER A 2 -27.20 -6.56 -2.11
C SER A 2 -26.36 -5.28 -2.03
N ARG A 3 -26.96 -4.09 -2.30
CA ARG A 3 -26.23 -2.81 -2.34
C ARG A 3 -25.78 -2.28 -0.98
N HIS A 4 -26.53 -2.58 0.08
CA HIS A 4 -26.30 -2.00 1.41
C HIS A 4 -25.78 -3.02 2.43
N LEU A 5 -25.75 -4.31 2.09
CA LEU A 5 -25.24 -5.34 3.01
C LEU A 5 -24.21 -6.21 2.31
N VAL A 6 -24.63 -6.97 1.30
CA VAL A 6 -23.74 -7.98 0.68
C VAL A 6 -22.47 -7.37 0.08
N ARG A 7 -22.59 -6.35 -0.79
CA ARG A 7 -21.41 -5.74 -1.43
C ARG A 7 -20.49 -5.06 -0.41
N PRO A 8 -20.99 -4.19 0.51
CA PRO A 8 -20.13 -3.60 1.53
C PRO A 8 -19.46 -4.65 2.41
N LEU A 9 -20.17 -5.67 2.89
CA LEU A 9 -19.60 -6.69 3.76
C LEU A 9 -18.51 -7.51 3.07
N ILE A 10 -18.70 -7.90 1.81
CA ILE A 10 -17.64 -8.58 1.03
C ILE A 10 -16.39 -7.69 0.90
N ARG A 11 -16.58 -6.39 0.62
CA ARG A 11 -15.47 -5.43 0.54
C ARG A 11 -14.77 -5.24 1.89
N MET A 12 -15.52 -5.23 2.98
CA MET A 12 -14.97 -5.16 4.33
C MET A 12 -14.14 -6.41 4.63
N SER A 13 -14.65 -7.61 4.36
CA SER A 13 -13.91 -8.86 4.53
C SER A 13 -12.59 -8.85 3.75
N LEU A 14 -12.62 -8.37 2.51
CA LEU A 14 -11.39 -8.21 1.70
C LEU A 14 -10.42 -7.18 2.31
N ALA A 15 -10.92 -6.04 2.78
CA ALA A 15 -10.09 -5.02 3.41
C ALA A 15 -9.44 -5.53 4.71
N LEU A 16 -10.18 -6.25 5.54
CA LEU A 16 -9.67 -6.89 6.75
C LEU A 16 -8.62 -7.96 6.41
N GLN A 17 -8.83 -8.75 5.35
CA GLN A 17 -7.84 -9.73 4.89
C GLN A 17 -6.52 -9.06 4.50
N TYR A 18 -6.58 -7.92 3.78
CA TYR A 18 -5.37 -7.14 3.46
C TYR A 18 -4.69 -6.57 4.71
N GLN A 19 -5.46 -6.14 5.72
CA GLN A 19 -4.88 -5.71 6.99
C GLN A 19 -4.15 -6.85 7.69
N VAL A 20 -4.73 -8.05 7.75
CA VAL A 20 -4.09 -9.24 8.34
C VAL A 20 -2.78 -9.56 7.62
N GLN A 21 -2.77 -9.54 6.28
CA GLN A 21 -1.55 -9.75 5.49
C GLN A 21 -0.49 -8.66 5.77
N GLY A 22 -0.90 -7.40 5.84
CA GLY A 22 -0.01 -6.28 6.16
C GLY A 22 0.62 -6.42 7.55
N LEU A 23 -0.17 -6.80 8.55
CA LEU A 23 0.30 -7.03 9.91
C LEU A 23 1.22 -8.25 10.00
N THR A 24 0.90 -9.33 9.30
CA THR A 24 1.73 -10.54 9.20
C THR A 24 3.11 -10.18 8.65
N SER A 25 3.17 -9.45 7.53
CA SER A 25 4.44 -9.00 6.94
C SER A 25 5.24 -8.11 7.89
N LEU A 26 4.56 -7.20 8.60
CA LEU A 26 5.20 -6.34 9.60
C LEU A 26 5.78 -7.13 10.79
N LEU A 27 5.07 -8.16 11.27
CA LEU A 27 5.54 -9.03 12.34
C LEU A 27 6.78 -9.82 11.91
N LEU A 28 6.75 -10.41 10.71
CA LEU A 28 7.91 -11.12 10.16
C LEU A 28 9.13 -10.19 9.99
N GLN A 29 8.91 -8.94 9.56
CA GLN A 29 9.97 -7.95 9.50
C GLN A 29 10.53 -7.63 10.90
N LYS A 30 9.68 -7.58 11.92
CA LYS A 30 10.10 -7.33 13.31
C LYS A 30 10.87 -8.51 13.89
N ASP A 31 10.48 -9.74 13.57
CA ASP A 31 11.24 -10.92 13.99
C ASP A 31 12.63 -10.97 13.34
N ALA A 32 12.73 -10.61 12.06
CA ALA A 32 14.03 -10.49 11.39
C ALA A 32 14.92 -9.41 12.04
N GLU A 33 14.34 -8.27 12.42
CA GLU A 33 15.05 -7.21 13.15
C GLU A 33 15.52 -7.69 14.54
N ILE A 34 14.69 -8.44 15.26
CA ILE A 34 15.06 -9.03 16.56
C ILE A 34 16.20 -10.03 16.40
N GLU A 35 16.16 -10.85 15.35
CA GLU A 35 17.23 -11.84 15.10
C GLU A 35 18.55 -11.15 14.73
N ASP A 36 18.53 -10.10 13.92
CA ASP A 36 19.73 -9.29 13.60
C ASP A 36 20.38 -8.70 14.87
N TYR A 37 19.57 -8.22 15.82
CA TYR A 37 20.09 -7.78 17.12
C TYR A 37 20.78 -8.91 17.88
N ARG A 38 20.22 -10.12 17.85
CA ARG A 38 20.78 -11.29 18.53
C ARG A 38 22.08 -11.77 17.87
N GLU A 39 22.11 -11.82 16.55
CA GLU A 39 23.31 -12.15 15.76
C GLU A 39 24.43 -11.13 15.98
N SER A 40 24.06 -9.86 16.18
CA SER A 40 24.98 -8.77 16.55
C SER A 40 25.47 -8.81 18.00
N GLY A 41 25.02 -9.80 18.79
CA GLY A 41 25.43 -9.98 20.19
C GLY A 41 24.66 -9.12 21.20
N ALA A 42 23.57 -8.48 20.81
CA ALA A 42 22.71 -7.78 21.75
C ALA A 42 22.02 -8.79 22.68
N THR A 43 21.91 -8.44 23.96
CA THR A 43 21.25 -9.26 24.98
C THR A 43 20.07 -8.49 25.57
N LEU A 44 18.97 -9.21 25.83
CA LEU A 44 17.80 -8.65 26.50
C LEU A 44 18.12 -8.41 27.98
N SER A 45 17.83 -7.21 28.48
CA SER A 45 17.97 -6.88 29.90
C SER A 45 16.84 -7.45 30.76
N ARG A 46 15.70 -7.77 30.14
CA ARG A 46 14.49 -8.28 30.80
C ARG A 46 13.90 -9.43 29.98
N ASP A 47 14.13 -10.66 30.42
CA ASP A 47 13.75 -11.86 29.69
C ASP A 47 12.23 -11.97 29.41
N ARG A 48 11.39 -11.43 30.30
CA ARG A 48 9.93 -11.39 30.12
C ARG A 48 9.43 -10.58 28.92
N LEU A 49 10.32 -9.80 28.27
CA LEU A 49 10.00 -9.06 27.06
C LEU A 49 10.28 -9.87 25.79
N ARG A 50 10.92 -11.04 25.92
CA ARG A 50 11.16 -11.93 24.80
C ARG A 50 9.83 -12.44 24.25
N THR A 51 9.66 -12.33 22.95
CA THR A 51 8.57 -12.92 22.19
C THR A 51 9.07 -14.16 21.47
N GLU A 52 8.18 -15.13 21.26
CA GLU A 52 8.43 -16.21 20.32
C GLU A 52 8.27 -15.69 18.88
N PRO A 53 9.04 -16.21 17.90
CA PRO A 53 8.88 -15.83 16.51
C PRO A 53 7.45 -16.05 16.03
N PHE A 54 6.91 -15.07 15.30
CA PHE A 54 5.57 -15.15 14.75
C PHE A 54 5.49 -16.23 13.67
N GLN A 55 4.50 -17.11 13.81
CA GLN A 55 4.19 -18.17 12.86
C GLN A 55 2.74 -18.01 12.39
N GLU A 56 2.57 -17.64 11.12
CA GLU A 56 1.25 -17.34 10.56
C GLU A 56 0.30 -18.54 10.64
N GLU A 57 0.76 -19.73 10.27
CA GLU A 57 -0.07 -20.94 10.27
C GLU A 57 -0.56 -21.30 11.67
N THR A 58 0.34 -21.30 12.66
CA THR A 58 -0.01 -21.56 14.07
C THR A 58 -0.99 -20.51 14.59
N PHE A 59 -0.78 -19.24 14.26
CA PHE A 59 -1.71 -18.17 14.63
C PHE A 59 -3.10 -18.39 14.02
N GLN A 60 -3.18 -18.74 12.73
CA GLN A 60 -4.45 -19.01 12.04
C GLN A 60 -5.18 -20.22 12.64
N GLN A 61 -4.45 -21.31 12.92
CA GLN A 61 -5.01 -22.50 13.55
C GLN A 61 -5.58 -22.17 14.94
N ASN A 62 -4.82 -21.46 15.78
CA ASN A 62 -5.27 -21.04 17.10
C ASN A 62 -6.47 -20.10 17.03
N PHE A 63 -6.48 -19.17 16.07
CA PHE A 63 -7.61 -18.27 15.85
C PHE A 63 -8.89 -19.06 15.53
N MET A 64 -8.80 -20.05 14.62
CA MET A 64 -9.95 -20.87 14.23
C MET A 64 -10.46 -21.77 15.37
N ALA A 65 -9.55 -22.29 16.20
CA ALA A 65 -9.91 -23.20 17.29
C ALA A 65 -10.44 -22.46 18.53
N GLU A 66 -9.86 -21.31 18.88
CA GLU A 66 -10.12 -20.66 20.17
C GLU A 66 -10.90 -19.35 20.02
N SER A 67 -10.51 -18.49 19.08
CA SER A 67 -11.08 -17.14 18.96
C SER A 67 -12.40 -17.13 18.18
N LEU A 68 -12.46 -17.88 17.07
CA LEU A 68 -13.63 -17.89 16.19
C LEU A 68 -14.92 -18.33 16.90
N PRO A 69 -14.93 -19.43 17.70
CA PRO A 69 -16.12 -19.82 18.44
C PRO A 69 -16.61 -18.71 19.38
N GLN A 70 -15.70 -18.07 20.11
CA GLN A 70 -16.05 -16.97 21.04
C GLN A 70 -16.68 -15.78 20.32
N ILE A 71 -16.21 -15.46 19.10
CA ILE A 71 -16.77 -14.38 18.27
C ILE A 71 -18.16 -14.76 17.75
N CYS A 72 -18.38 -16.04 17.40
CA CYS A 72 -19.65 -16.54 16.88
C CYS A 72 -20.72 -16.75 17.97
N ASP A 73 -20.32 -16.99 19.22
CA ASP A 73 -21.24 -17.20 20.36
C ASP A 73 -21.84 -15.88 20.90
N GLY A 74 -21.28 -14.73 20.54
CA GLY A 74 -21.75 -13.40 20.96
C GLY A 74 -23.09 -13.02 20.32
N GLY A 75 -24.12 -12.80 21.15
CA GLY A 75 -25.47 -12.42 20.69
C GLY A 75 -25.51 -11.23 19.72
N GLU A 76 -26.42 -11.29 18.76
CA GLU A 76 -26.54 -10.43 17.55
C GLU A 76 -26.52 -8.91 17.82
N GLY A 77 -26.81 -8.46 19.04
CA GLY A 77 -26.96 -7.05 19.40
C GLY A 77 -25.67 -6.24 19.56
N GLN A 78 -24.51 -6.90 19.76
CA GLN A 78 -23.22 -6.21 19.99
C GLN A 78 -22.16 -6.53 18.91
N ALA A 79 -22.52 -7.36 17.93
CA ALA A 79 -21.63 -7.92 16.91
C ALA A 79 -21.09 -6.88 15.91
N PHE A 80 -21.77 -5.75 15.72
CA PHE A 80 -21.34 -4.68 14.82
C PHE A 80 -20.76 -3.49 15.58
N ALA A 81 -19.58 -3.72 16.17
CA ALA A 81 -18.83 -2.72 16.94
C ALA A 81 -18.63 -1.41 16.15
N SER A 82 -18.39 -0.31 16.88
CA SER A 82 -18.14 1.02 16.30
C SER A 82 -17.02 1.01 15.25
N ALA A 83 -15.99 0.19 15.43
CA ALA A 83 -14.91 0.00 14.45
C ALA A 83 -15.41 -0.58 13.12
N LEU A 84 -16.31 -1.58 13.15
CA LEU A 84 -16.89 -2.17 11.94
C LEU A 84 -17.87 -1.21 11.26
N GLN A 85 -18.61 -0.40 12.02
CA GLN A 85 -19.46 0.67 11.48
C GLN A 85 -18.65 1.72 10.72
N GLN A 86 -17.48 2.11 11.27
CA GLN A 86 -16.57 3.04 10.60
C GLN A 86 -16.04 2.46 9.29
N LEU A 87 -15.59 1.19 9.30
CA LEU A 87 -15.11 0.53 8.08
C LEU A 87 -16.22 0.40 7.03
N TYR A 88 -17.43 0.02 7.42
CA TYR A 88 -18.59 -0.02 6.52
C TYR A 88 -18.90 1.35 5.90
N THR A 89 -18.86 2.41 6.72
CA THR A 89 -19.10 3.79 6.25
C THR A 89 -18.03 4.22 5.26
N ALA A 90 -16.76 3.91 5.52
CA ALA A 90 -15.66 4.19 4.60
C ALA A 90 -15.81 3.42 3.28
N VAL A 91 -16.14 2.13 3.34
CA VAL A 91 -16.35 1.27 2.16
C VAL A 91 -17.51 1.79 1.31
N THR A 92 -18.67 2.06 1.92
CA THR A 92 -19.85 2.54 1.18
C THR A 92 -19.64 3.93 0.56
N GLN A 93 -18.94 4.83 1.26
CA GLN A 93 -18.54 6.12 0.70
C GLN A 93 -17.58 5.96 -0.48
N GLN A 94 -16.62 5.04 -0.38
CA GLN A 94 -15.68 4.77 -1.47
C GLN A 94 -16.39 4.18 -2.68
N GLU A 95 -17.32 3.25 -2.49
CA GLU A 95 -18.13 2.70 -3.58
C GLU A 95 -18.98 3.79 -4.27
N ALA A 96 -19.62 4.67 -3.49
CA ALA A 96 -20.39 5.78 -4.02
C ALA A 96 -19.52 6.77 -4.81
N LYS A 97 -18.32 7.09 -4.33
CA LYS A 97 -17.34 7.92 -5.05
C LYS A 97 -16.95 7.28 -6.39
N GLN A 98 -16.68 5.98 -6.40
CA GLN A 98 -16.31 5.25 -7.63
C GLN A 98 -17.48 5.16 -8.62
N ALA A 99 -18.71 4.97 -8.16
CA ALA A 99 -19.89 4.99 -9.01
C ALA A 99 -20.08 6.34 -9.70
N ARG A 100 -19.93 7.45 -8.95
CA ARG A 100 -19.98 8.81 -9.50
C ARG A 100 -18.87 9.08 -10.51
N LYS A 101 -17.65 8.58 -10.26
CA LYS A 101 -16.54 8.72 -11.21
C LYS A 101 -16.84 8.02 -12.54
N ARG A 102 -17.47 6.84 -12.51
CA ARG A 102 -17.87 6.11 -13.73
C ARG A 102 -18.91 6.89 -14.52
N GLN A 103 -19.97 7.36 -13.86
CA GLN A 103 -21.03 8.14 -14.50
C GLN A 103 -20.51 9.44 -15.15
N ARG A 104 -19.58 10.15 -14.48
CA ARG A 104 -18.98 11.37 -15.05
C ARG A 104 -18.05 11.09 -16.24
N SER A 105 -17.48 9.90 -16.32
CA SER A 105 -16.62 9.50 -17.44
C SER A 105 -17.43 9.11 -18.67
N GLU A 106 -18.68 8.68 -18.49
CA GLU A 106 -19.59 8.25 -19.56
C GLU A 106 -20.32 9.45 -20.20
N ASP A 107 -20.53 10.53 -19.46
CA ASP A 107 -21.24 11.76 -19.89
C ASP A 107 -20.32 12.81 -20.56
N ALA A 108 -19.03 12.49 -20.69
CA ALA A 108 -18.02 13.36 -21.32
C ALA A 108 -17.77 13.03 -22.80
N GLU A 109 -18.40 11.99 -23.33
CA GLU A 109 -18.32 11.61 -24.74
C GLU A 109 -19.70 11.83 -25.39
N ASP A 110 -19.81 12.94 -26.14
CA ASP A 110 -20.95 13.45 -26.94
C ASP A 110 -21.83 14.52 -26.25
N PRO A 111 -21.72 15.79 -26.69
CA PRO A 111 -22.45 16.20 -27.90
C PRO A 111 -21.61 17.06 -28.87
N ALA A 112 -21.52 16.67 -30.15
CA ALA A 112 -21.71 17.56 -31.32
C ALA A 112 -21.16 16.98 -32.64
N LEU A 113 -21.77 15.90 -33.15
CA LEU A 113 -21.90 15.69 -34.60
C LEU A 113 -23.19 16.37 -35.08
N ALA A 114 -23.21 17.70 -35.12
CA ALA A 114 -24.28 18.47 -35.77
C ALA A 114 -23.83 19.90 -36.07
N ALA A 115 -22.88 20.07 -36.98
CA ALA A 115 -22.62 21.36 -37.62
C ALA A 115 -22.13 21.17 -39.07
N GLU A 116 -22.93 20.45 -39.86
CA GLU A 116 -22.89 20.55 -41.32
C GLU A 116 -23.88 21.65 -41.74
N THR A 117 -23.41 22.88 -41.99
CA THR A 117 -23.84 23.66 -43.16
C THR A 117 -22.99 24.93 -43.35
N ALA A 118 -22.61 25.13 -44.61
CA ALA A 118 -22.20 26.37 -45.28
C ALA A 118 -20.82 26.96 -44.97
N GLY A 119 -19.90 26.81 -45.95
CA GLY A 119 -18.75 27.70 -46.08
C GLY A 119 -17.57 27.18 -46.91
N HIS A 120 -17.80 26.78 -48.16
CA HIS A 120 -16.75 26.48 -49.14
C HIS A 120 -15.80 27.67 -49.37
N SER A 121 -14.48 27.42 -49.43
CA SER A 121 -13.55 28.00 -50.43
C SER A 121 -12.22 27.23 -50.49
N HIS A 122 -12.17 26.28 -51.43
CA HIS A 122 -11.09 25.84 -52.32
C HIS A 122 -9.58 26.11 -52.02
N THR A 123 -8.85 25.02 -51.70
CA THR A 123 -7.66 24.35 -52.36
C THR A 123 -6.66 25.10 -53.29
N PRO A 124 -5.43 24.58 -53.63
CA PRO A 124 -4.53 23.53 -53.05
C PRO A 124 -2.99 23.91 -53.11
N PRO A 125 -1.93 23.03 -53.17
CA PRO A 125 -0.62 23.22 -52.52
C PRO A 125 0.56 23.43 -53.53
N PRO A 126 1.83 23.37 -53.08
CA PRO A 126 2.70 22.35 -53.69
C PRO A 126 3.71 21.69 -52.73
N SER A 127 3.96 20.41 -53.01
CA SER A 127 5.10 19.61 -52.58
C SER A 127 6.41 20.11 -53.19
N GLN A 128 7.52 20.04 -52.45
CA GLN A 128 8.83 19.72 -53.02
C GLN A 128 9.65 18.86 -52.05
N GLU A 129 10.15 17.76 -52.61
CA GLU A 129 11.17 16.86 -52.11
C GLU A 129 12.47 17.59 -51.74
N ASN A 130 13.17 17.09 -50.72
CA ASN A 130 14.52 16.60 -51.01
C ASN A 130 15.02 15.66 -49.91
N GLU A 131 15.53 14.54 -50.41
CA GLU A 131 16.25 13.51 -49.68
C GLU A 131 17.53 14.04 -49.04
N THR A 132 17.95 13.44 -47.93
CA THR A 132 19.32 12.93 -47.83
C THR A 132 19.43 11.87 -46.74
N ALA A 133 20.24 10.87 -47.08
CA ALA A 133 20.31 9.56 -46.49
C ALA A 133 21.31 9.43 -45.32
N SER A 134 21.32 8.20 -44.77
CA SER A 134 22.38 7.50 -44.03
C SER A 134 22.66 7.95 -42.59
N SER A 135 22.39 7.11 -41.58
CA SER A 135 23.01 5.81 -41.24
C SER A 135 24.48 5.94 -40.83
N SER A 136 24.78 5.75 -39.55
CA SER A 136 25.48 4.54 -39.07
C SER A 136 25.95 4.65 -37.62
N GLU A 137 25.80 3.51 -36.95
CA GLU A 137 26.48 2.89 -35.80
C GLU A 137 27.65 3.59 -35.08
N GLY A 138 27.77 3.28 -33.78
CA GLY A 138 29.10 3.15 -33.18
C GLY A 138 29.20 3.27 -31.66
N THR A 139 29.22 2.12 -30.99
CA THR A 139 30.23 1.77 -29.98
C THR A 139 30.11 2.35 -28.56
N THR A 140 29.71 1.46 -27.63
CA THR A 140 30.09 1.47 -26.21
C THR A 140 31.61 1.43 -26.02
N PRO A 141 32.17 2.01 -24.94
CA PRO A 141 32.78 1.08 -23.95
C PRO A 141 32.75 1.54 -22.48
N VAL A 142 32.58 0.53 -21.60
CA VAL A 142 33.41 0.20 -20.41
C VAL A 142 33.44 1.16 -19.19
N ALA A 143 32.75 0.69 -18.13
CA ALA A 143 33.21 0.36 -16.77
C ALA A 143 33.64 1.41 -15.71
N SER A 144 32.92 1.33 -14.58
CA SER A 144 33.40 1.25 -13.17
C SER A 144 33.78 2.56 -12.43
N PRO A 145 33.90 2.58 -11.07
CA PRO A 145 32.76 2.79 -10.15
C PRO A 145 33.00 3.80 -8.98
N ALA A 146 31.90 4.34 -8.41
CA ALA A 146 31.75 4.92 -7.05
C ALA A 146 32.54 6.24 -6.73
N PRO A 147 32.11 7.13 -5.78
CA PRO A 147 31.91 6.76 -4.37
C PRO A 147 30.73 7.42 -3.62
N LYS A 148 30.40 6.77 -2.50
CA LYS A 148 29.46 7.11 -1.42
C LYS A 148 29.70 8.53 -0.83
N PRO A 149 28.66 9.24 -0.36
CA PRO A 149 28.85 10.44 0.46
C PRO A 149 29.39 10.08 1.85
N ARG A 150 30.53 10.66 2.21
CA ARG A 150 31.14 10.55 3.54
C ARG A 150 30.39 11.45 4.53
N LEU A 151 29.90 10.88 5.62
CA LEU A 151 29.47 11.63 6.81
C LEU A 151 30.69 11.88 7.72
N PRO A 152 30.87 13.11 8.26
CA PRO A 152 31.97 13.39 9.17
C PRO A 152 31.70 12.83 10.57
N ALA A 153 32.66 12.05 11.06
CA ALA A 153 32.74 11.59 12.44
C ALA A 153 33.17 12.73 13.38
N ALA A 154 32.45 12.92 14.49
CA ALA A 154 32.88 13.73 15.62
C ALA A 154 33.12 12.83 16.84
N LYS A 155 34.33 12.90 17.39
CA LYS A 155 34.81 12.12 18.54
C LYS A 155 34.22 12.62 19.87
N ALA A 156 34.14 11.68 20.80
CA ALA A 156 33.52 11.70 22.13
C ALA A 156 34.14 12.64 23.18
N LYS A 157 33.36 12.95 24.23
CA LYS A 157 33.81 13.05 25.64
C LYS A 157 32.71 12.58 26.61
N PRO A 158 33.03 11.76 27.63
CA PRO A 158 32.07 11.30 28.63
C PRO A 158 31.85 12.36 29.73
N LYS A 159 30.62 12.51 30.22
CA LYS A 159 30.32 13.23 31.47
C LYS A 159 29.41 12.42 32.37
N LYS A 160 29.75 12.47 33.65
CA LYS A 160 29.37 11.62 34.79
C LYS A 160 27.86 11.54 35.04
N VAL A 161 27.44 10.34 35.44
CA VAL A 161 26.17 10.02 36.09
C VAL A 161 26.00 10.81 37.39
N LYS A 162 24.81 11.39 37.60
CA LYS A 162 24.33 11.78 38.93
C LYS A 162 22.86 11.38 39.01
N GLY A 163 22.57 10.49 39.95
CA GLY A 163 21.28 9.81 40.08
C GLY A 163 20.12 10.78 40.29
N LEU A 164 19.02 10.48 39.61
CA LEU A 164 17.69 11.03 39.89
C LEU A 164 16.80 9.86 40.32
N PHE A 165 16.95 9.46 41.58
CA PHE A 165 15.88 8.87 42.35
C PHE A 165 15.83 9.64 43.67
N SER A 166 14.77 10.41 43.83
CA SER A 166 14.19 10.85 45.10
C SER A 166 12.69 10.80 44.90
#